data_AF-A0A9E4A4X7-F1
#
_entry.id   AF-A0A9E4A4X7-F1
#
_cell.length_a   1.000
_cell.length_b   1.000
_cell.length_c   1.000
_cell.angle_alpha   90.00
_cell.angle_beta   90.00
_cell.angle_gamma   90.00
#
_symmetry.space_group_name_H-M   'P 1'
#
loop_
_entity.id
_entity.type
_entity.pdbx_description
1 polymer ?
#
loop_
_entity_poly.entity_id
_entity_poly.type
_entity_poly.pdbx_seq_one_letter_code
_entity_poly.pdbx_strand_id
1 'polypeptide(L)' 'ENRMGCALGVCLGCVCKVQMPDGGFEYQRVCTEGPVFNAEDVIW' A
#
# COMPACT_ATOMS: atom_id res chain seq x y z
N GLU A 1 7.67 -1.35 7.42
CA GLU A 1 7.62 0.07 7.82
C GLU A 1 7.60 0.90 6.55
N ASN A 2 6.74 1.93 6.45
CA ASN A 2 6.66 2.76 5.26
C ASN A 2 6.76 4.24 5.65
N ARG A 3 7.65 5.01 4.99
CA ARG A 3 7.86 6.43 5.33
C ARG A 3 6.73 7.26 4.73
N MET A 4 6.02 8.02 5.58
CA MET A 4 4.91 8.86 5.15
C MET A 4 5.36 10.30 4.91
N GLY A 5 4.89 10.91 3.83
CA GLY A 5 5.04 12.34 3.56
C GLY A 5 3.84 13.12 4.09
N CYS A 6 2.78 13.21 3.28
CA CYS A 6 1.59 14.00 3.62
C CYS A 6 0.60 13.31 4.55
N ALA A 7 0.62 11.97 4.66
CA ALA A 7 -0.37 11.15 5.38
C ALA A 7 -1.85 11.35 4.98
N LEU A 8 -2.12 11.99 3.84
CA LEU A 8 -3.47 12.30 3.32
C LEU A 8 -3.75 11.62 1.98
N GLY A 9 -2.86 10.72 1.53
CA GLY A 9 -3.03 9.96 0.28
C GLY A 9 -2.72 10.72 -1.01
N VAL A 10 -2.25 11.97 -0.92
CA VAL A 10 -1.96 12.83 -2.09
C VAL A 10 -0.52 12.66 -2.61
N CYS A 11 0.46 12.56 -1.70
CA CYS A 11 1.88 12.57 -2.08
C CYS A 11 2.39 11.24 -2.65
N LEU A 12 1.61 10.16 -2.53
CA LEU A 12 1.98 8.78 -2.92
C LEU A 12 3.28 8.25 -2.29
N GLY A 13 3.86 8.94 -1.30
CA GLY A 13 5.13 8.56 -0.68
C GLY A 13 5.09 7.27 0.15
N CYS A 14 3.90 6.82 0.53
CA CYS A 14 3.69 5.61 1.34
C CYS A 14 2.94 4.52 0.59
N VAL A 15 3.21 4.33 -0.71
CA VAL A 15 2.59 3.23 -1.48
C VAL A 15 3.24 1.88 -1.17
N CYS A 16 2.43 0.83 -1.19
CA CYS A 16 2.81 -0.58 -1.13
C CYS A 16 2.22 -1.29 -2.33
N LYS A 17 2.96 -2.27 -2.86
CA LYS A 17 2.47 -3.15 -3.93
C LYS A 17 1.70 -4.30 -3.29
N VAL A 18 0.43 -4.48 -3.66
CA VAL A 18 -0.47 -5.48 -3.09
C VAL A 18 -0.98 -6.39 -4.20
N GLN A 19 -0.87 -7.70 -4.00
CA GLN A 19 -1.38 -8.71 -4.92
C GLN A 19 -2.90 -8.70 -4.92
N MET A 20 -3.48 -8.85 -6.11
CA MET A 20 -4.93 -8.86 -6.33
C MET A 20 -5.43 -10.28 -6.61
N PRO A 21 -6.71 -10.57 -6.32
CA PRO A 21 -7.29 -11.91 -6.54
C PRO A 21 -7.22 -12.39 -8.00
N ASP A 22 -7.16 -11.49 -8.97
CA ASP A 22 -7.03 -11.81 -10.40
C ASP A 22 -5.60 -12.19 -10.83
N GLY A 23 -4.64 -12.20 -9.91
CA GLY A 23 -3.23 -12.49 -10.17
C GLY A 23 -2.39 -11.26 -10.55
N GLY A 24 -3.03 -10.09 -10.68
CA GLY A 24 -2.37 -8.81 -10.83
C GLY A 24 -1.85 -8.22 -9.51
N PHE A 25 -1.46 -6.94 -9.56
CA PHE A 25 -1.12 -6.16 -8.38
C PHE A 25 -1.63 -4.73 -8.51
N GLU A 26 -1.86 -4.08 -7.37
CA GLU A 26 -2.19 -2.67 -7.28
C GLU A 26 -1.22 -1.95 -6.34
N TYR A 27 -0.99 -0.66 -6.57
CA TYR A 27 -0.32 0.20 -5.60
C TYR A 27 -1.33 0.83 -4.66
N GLN A 28 -1.30 0.42 -3.40
CA GLN A 28 -2.17 0.94 -2.35
C GLN A 28 -1.39 1.84 -1.39
N ARG A 29 -2.00 2.92 -0.92
CA ARG A 29 -1.37 3.88 0.00
C ARG A 29 -1.57 3.43 1.44
N VAL A 30 -0.50 3.28 2.20
CA VAL A 30 -0.55 2.88 3.62
C VAL A 30 -1.36 3.88 4.48
N CYS A 31 -1.31 5.17 4.18
CA CYS A 31 -2.01 6.19 4.98
C CYS A 31 -3.54 6.25 4.77
N THR A 32 -4.06 5.68 3.68
CA THR A 32 -5.49 5.80 3.31
C THR A 32 -6.15 4.43 3.06
N GLU A 33 -5.42 3.48 2.46
CA GLU A 33 -5.86 2.09 2.24
C GLU A 33 -5.31 1.14 3.33
N GLY A 34 -4.18 1.49 3.94
CA GLY A 34 -3.60 0.77 5.07
C GLY A 34 -4.05 1.31 6.44
N PRO A 35 -3.26 1.14 7.53
CA PRO A 35 -1.88 0.64 7.59
C PRO A 35 -1.75 -0.88 7.73
N VAL A 36 -2.87 -1.59 7.85
CA VAL A 36 -2.90 -3.05 8.03
C VAL A 36 -3.25 -3.71 6.72
N PHE A 37 -2.38 -4.60 6.28
CA PHE A 37 -2.56 -5.43 5.09
C PHE A 37 -2.34 -6.89 5.48
N ASN A 38 -2.90 -7.83 4.72
CA ASN A 38 -2.50 -9.22 4.88
C ASN A 38 -1.05 -9.38 4.43
N ALA A 39 -0.25 -10.05 5.24
CA ALA A 39 1.16 -10.24 4.93
C ALA A 39 1.38 -11.05 3.64
N GLU A 40 0.44 -11.93 3.27
CA GLU A 40 0.50 -12.72 2.04
C GLU A 40 0.26 -11.90 0.77
N ASP A 41 -0.51 -10.81 0.87
CA ASP A 41 -0.85 -9.96 -0.28
C ASP A 41 0.24 -8.89 -0.52
N VAL A 42 1.06 -8.56 0.48
CA VAL A 42 2.07 -7.50 0.35
C VAL A 42 3.31 -8.01 -0.37
N ILE A 43 3.64 -7.38 -1.50
CA ILE A 43 4.86 -7.63 -2.26
C ILE A 43 5.95 -6.66 -1.75
N TRP A 44 6.94 -7.19 -1.04
CA TRP A 44 8.07 -6.46 -0.45
C TRP A 44 9.16 -6.07 -1.46
#